data_AF-A0A517SJS8-F1
#
_entry.id   AF-A0A517SJS8-F1
#
_cell.length_a   1.000
_cell.length_b   1.000
_cell.length_c   1.000
_cell.angle_alpha   90.00
_cell.angle_beta   90.00
_cell.angle_gamma   90.00
#
_symmetry.space_group_name_H-M   'P 1'
#
loop_
_entity.id
_entity.type
_entity.pdbx_description
1 polymer ?
#
loop_
_entity_poly.entity_id
_entity_poly.type
_entity_poly.pdbx_seq_one_letter_code
_entity_poly.pdbx_strand_id
1 'polypeptide(L)' 'MVASAMLSREAEIDPVEEMRLRTWARRNYQPHQQERDTEWHPVILDEMRRKDSEKKLS' A
#
# COMPACT_ATOMS: atom_id res chain seq x y z
N MET A 1 21.10 14.32 10.46
CA MET A 1 20.24 13.11 10.43
C MET A 1 18.82 13.54 10.11
N VAL A 2 18.40 13.47 8.84
CA VAL A 2 17.03 13.84 8.42
C VAL A 2 16.28 12.59 7.97
N ALA A 3 15.98 11.71 8.93
CA ALA A 3 15.18 10.51 8.69
C ALA A 3 13.83 10.56 9.44
N SER A 4 13.27 11.76 9.64
CA SER A 4 12.12 11.93 10.54
C SER A 4 11.01 12.85 10.02
N ALA A 5 10.89 13.03 8.70
CA ALA A 5 9.83 13.85 8.11
C ALA A 5 9.02 13.18 6.99
N MET A 6 9.21 11.88 6.74
CA MET A 6 8.45 11.15 5.71
C MET A 6 7.23 10.39 6.29
N LEU A 7 7.15 10.20 7.62
CA LEU A 7 6.11 9.39 8.26
C LEU A 7 4.80 10.13 8.57
N SER A 8 4.68 11.42 8.25
CA SER A 8 3.52 12.24 8.69
C SER A 8 2.61 12.71 7.55
N ARG A 9 2.64 12.06 6.39
CA ARG A 9 1.71 12.32 5.27
C ARG A 9 0.75 11.17 4.96
N GLU A 10 0.74 10.13 5.79
CA GLU A 10 -0.49 9.36 5.94
C GLU A 10 -1.41 10.27 6.73
N ALA A 11 -2.22 11.07 6.01
CA ALA A 11 -3.35 11.77 6.61
C ALA A 11 -4.06 10.80 7.55
N GLU A 12 -4.54 11.27 8.71
CA GLU A 12 -5.37 10.51 9.66
C GLU A 12 -6.54 9.85 8.90
N ILE A 13 -6.26 8.73 8.27
CA ILE A 13 -7.25 7.91 7.61
C ILE A 13 -7.89 7.12 8.73
N ASP A 14 -9.22 7.12 8.72
CA ASP A 14 -9.96 6.33 9.69
C ASP A 14 -9.47 4.86 9.60
N PRO A 15 -9.16 4.20 10.73
CA PRO A 15 -8.66 2.83 10.71
C PRO A 15 -9.56 1.86 9.96
N VAL A 16 -10.88 2.08 9.95
CA VAL A 16 -11.85 1.27 9.18
C VAL A 16 -11.66 1.51 7.69
N GLU A 17 -11.47 2.75 7.25
CA GLU A 17 -11.18 3.07 5.84
C GLU A 17 -9.83 2.49 5.41
N GLU A 18 -8.81 2.56 6.25
CA GLU A 18 -7.52 1.91 5.96
C GLU A 18 -7.69 0.39 5.79
N MET A 19 -8.42 -0.27 6.70
CA MET A 19 -8.70 -1.71 6.60
C MET A 19 -9.46 -2.07 5.31
N ARG A 20 -10.41 -1.23 4.89
CA ARG A 20 -11.15 -1.41 3.64
C ARG A 20 -10.22 -1.30 2.43
N LEU A 21 -9.37 -0.28 2.38
CA LEU A 21 -8.40 -0.09 1.31
C LEU A 21 -7.39 -1.23 1.23
N ARG A 22 -6.86 -1.68 2.37
CA ARG A 22 -5.95 -2.85 2.42
C ARG A 22 -6.65 -4.12 1.94
N THR A 23 -7.89 -4.34 2.37
CA THR A 23 -8.70 -5.48 1.90
C THR A 23 -8.92 -5.43 0.40
N TRP A 24 -9.29 -4.26 -0.13
CA TRP A 24 -9.44 -4.04 -1.57
C TRP A 24 -8.13 -4.32 -2.31
N ALA A 25 -6.99 -3.83 -1.81
CA ALA A 25 -5.69 -4.04 -2.42
C ALA A 25 -5.32 -5.54 -2.47
N ARG A 26 -5.53 -6.29 -1.38
CA ARG A 26 -5.25 -7.73 -1.39
C ARG A 26 -6.15 -8.49 -2.37
N ARG A 27 -7.42 -8.09 -2.52
CA ARG A 27 -8.38 -8.70 -3.47
C ARG A 27 -8.06 -8.36 -4.93
N ASN A 28 -7.67 -7.13 -5.22
CA ASN A 28 -7.36 -6.63 -6.56
C ASN A 28 -5.86 -6.63 -6.84
N TYR A 29 -5.14 -7.60 -6.26
CA TYR A 29 -3.69 -7.58 -6.28
C TYR A 29 -3.14 -7.64 -7.70
N GLN A 30 -2.32 -6.64 -8.04
CA GLN A 30 -1.55 -6.59 -9.28
C GLN A 30 -0.06 -6.68 -8.95
N PRO A 31 0.70 -7.62 -9.55
CA PRO A 31 2.15 -7.70 -9.36
C PRO A 31 2.87 -6.42 -9.81
N HIS A 32 4.02 -6.12 -9.21
CA HIS A 32 4.86 -4.96 -9.61
C HIS A 32 5.31 -4.94 -11.08
N GLN A 33 5.17 -6.07 -11.79
CA GLN A 33 5.47 -6.19 -13.22
C GLN A 33 4.36 -5.62 -14.11
N GLN A 34 3.16 -5.41 -13.55
CA GLN A 34 2.03 -4.76 -14.21
C GLN A 34 2.01 -3.27 -13.87
N GLU A 35 1.48 -2.46 -14.77
CA GLU A 35 1.30 -1.03 -14.54
C GLU A 35 0.29 -0.82 -13.40
N ARG A 36 0.77 -0.29 -12.27
CA ARG A 36 -0.06 0.13 -11.15
C ARG A 36 -0.41 1.59 -11.35
N ASP A 37 -1.69 1.89 -11.22
CA ASP A 37 -2.17 3.26 -11.31
C ASP A 37 -1.56 4.12 -10.19
N THR A 38 -0.91 5.21 -10.59
CA THR A 38 -0.27 6.15 -9.68
C THR A 38 -1.27 6.99 -8.89
N GLU A 39 -2.53 7.03 -9.31
CA GLU A 39 -3.62 7.71 -8.60
C GLU A 39 -4.19 6.87 -7.45
N TRP A 40 -3.76 5.60 -7.31
CA TRP A 40 -4.19 4.77 -6.20
C TRP A 40 -3.73 5.29 -4.85
N HIS A 41 -4.56 5.06 -3.85
CA HIS A 41 -4.28 5.48 -2.49
C HIS A 41 -2.95 4.89 -1.98
N PRO A 42 -2.12 5.66 -1.24
CA PRO A 42 -0.83 5.17 -0.73
C PRO A 42 -0.93 3.86 0.07
N VAL A 43 -2.01 3.69 0.85
CA VAL A 43 -2.32 2.44 1.58
C VAL A 43 -2.47 1.24 0.65
N ILE A 44 -3.12 1.43 -0.51
CA ILE A 44 -3.25 0.38 -1.52
C ILE A 44 -1.86 0.03 -2.05
N LEU A 45 -1.07 1.03 -2.45
CA LEU A 45 0.25 0.82 -3.03
C LEU A 45 1.22 0.16 -2.03
N ASP A 46 1.15 0.53 -0.76
CA ASP A 46 1.89 -0.10 0.34
C ASP A 46 1.50 -1.57 0.51
N GLU A 47 0.19 -1.87 0.58
CA GLU A 47 -0.31 -3.23 0.71
C GLU A 47 0.09 -4.12 -0.47
N MET A 48 0.08 -3.58 -1.70
CA MET A 48 0.55 -4.29 -2.89
C MET A 48 2.04 -4.65 -2.78
N ARG A 49 2.88 -3.73 -2.29
CA ARG A 49 4.33 -3.96 -2.08
C ARG A 49 4.60 -5.02 -1.00
N ARG A 50 3.78 -5.04 0.06
CA ARG A 50 3.85 -6.10 1.08
C ARG A 50 3.55 -7.46 0.47
N LYS A 51 2.47 -7.55 -0.31
CA LYS A 51 2.08 -8.79 -0.99
C LYS A 51 3.07 -9.22 -2.08
N ASP A 52 3.73 -8.30 -2.78
CA ASP A 52 4.86 -8.64 -3.67
C ASP A 52 5.98 -9.36 -2.90
N SER A 53 6.31 -8.85 -1.71
CA SER A 53 7.39 -9.38 -0.88
C SER A 53 7.03 -10.75 -0.30
N GLU A 54 5.77 -10.95 0.12
CA GLU A 54 5.24 -12.26 0.53
C GLU A 54 5.36 -13.28 -0.61
N LYS A 55 5.00 -12.91 -1.84
CA LYS A 55 5.08 -13.81 -3.01
C LYS A 55 6.50 -14.13 -3.45
N LYS A 56 7.46 -13.23 -3.22
CA LYS A 56 8.88 -13.49 -3.53
C LYS A 56 9.53 -14.47 -2.54
N LEU A 57 8.95 -14.65 -1.36
CA LEU A 57 9.47 -15.52 -0.31
C LEU A 57 8.95 -16.97 -0.41
N SER A 58 7.94 -17.22 -1.25
CA SER A 58 7.32 -18.54 -1.48
C SER A 58 7.77 -19.15 -2.80
#